data_AF-A0A6A5V614-F1
#
_entry.id   AF-A0A6A5V614-F1
#
_cell.length_a   1.000
_cell.length_b   1.000
_cell.length_c   1.000
_cell.angle_alpha   90.00
_cell.angle_beta   90.00
_cell.angle_gamma   90.00
#
_symmetry.space_group_name_H-M   'P 1'
#
loop_
_entity.id
_entity.type
_entity.pdbx_description
1 polymer ?
#
loop_
_entity_poly.entity_id
_entity_poly.type
_entity_poly.pdbx_seq_one_letter_code
_entity_poly.pdbx_strand_id
1 'polypeptide(L)'
;MAPPPVGTQFYQFQTKSATAAVSNQWLALKTGSTSYTLAPTQAAATKFFLNKYASTGTYAVHNSDDTRQVALQGPNGVLLSLVDATNPRGDTIPGGMLMEWATFTTEGDVLGVRDGSTLTNRTWVAVKGSETDYGVALYDGASTTTASITPVTINLVKV
;
A
#
# COMPACT_ATOMS: atom_id res chain seq x y z
N MET A 1 12.46 17.74 -2.41
CA MET A 1 12.57 16.33 -1.95
C MET A 1 13.63 16.34 -0.86
N ALA A 2 13.26 16.07 0.39
CA ALA A 2 14.26 15.91 1.44
C ALA A 2 14.61 14.43 1.55
N PRO A 3 15.91 14.09 1.68
CA PRO A 3 16.31 12.71 1.87
C PRO A 3 15.71 12.18 3.18
N PRO A 4 15.50 10.86 3.29
CA PRO A 4 15.11 10.24 4.54
C PRO A 4 16.09 10.64 5.67
N PRO A 5 15.61 10.85 6.91
CA PRO A 5 16.49 11.19 8.03
C PRO A 5 17.66 10.22 8.18
N VAL A 6 18.80 10.70 8.66
CA VAL A 6 19.98 9.85 8.92
C VAL A 6 19.61 8.72 9.90
N GLY A 7 20.02 7.49 9.59
CA GLY A 7 19.71 6.31 10.40
C GLY A 7 18.31 5.72 10.18
N THR A 8 17.58 6.20 9.17
CA THR A 8 16.29 5.63 8.79
C THR A 8 16.41 4.14 8.47
N GLN A 9 15.61 3.32 9.16
CA GLN A 9 15.44 1.91 8.82
C GLN A 9 14.56 1.81 7.57
N PHE A 10 15.07 1.11 6.56
CA PHE A 10 14.31 0.79 5.36
C PHE A 10 13.68 -0.59 5.45
N TYR A 11 12.55 -0.73 4.75
CA TYR A 11 11.82 -1.97 4.61
C TYR A 11 11.50 -2.20 3.14
N GLN A 12 11.44 -3.45 2.73
CA GLN A 12 10.76 -3.88 1.52
C GLN A 12 9.53 -4.66 1.93
N PHE A 13 8.46 -4.57 1.13
CA PHE A 13 7.22 -5.25 1.45
C PHE A 13 7.08 -6.52 0.63
N GLN A 14 6.80 -7.64 1.30
CA GLN A 14 6.61 -8.94 0.69
C GLN A 14 5.20 -9.46 0.97
N THR A 15 4.53 -10.04 -0.03
CA THR A 15 3.23 -10.66 0.15
C THR A 15 3.34 -12.10 0.65
N LYS A 16 2.40 -12.51 1.50
CA LYS A 16 2.11 -13.91 1.81
C LYS A 16 0.67 -14.22 1.42
N SER A 17 0.45 -15.38 0.81
CA SER A 17 -0.88 -15.85 0.43
C SER A 17 -0.90 -17.37 0.29
N ALA A 18 -2.09 -17.96 0.40
CA ALA A 18 -2.32 -19.35 0.02
C ALA A 18 -2.20 -19.57 -1.50
N THR A 19 -2.38 -18.51 -2.31
CA THR A 19 -2.25 -18.57 -3.76
C THR A 19 -0.81 -18.31 -4.19
N ALA A 20 -0.18 -19.32 -4.79
CA ALA A 20 1.24 -19.27 -5.16
C ALA A 20 1.62 -18.08 -6.05
N ALA A 21 0.77 -17.72 -7.01
CA ALA A 21 1.03 -16.63 -7.96
C ALA A 21 1.25 -15.25 -7.30
N VAL A 22 0.71 -15.04 -6.09
CA VAL A 22 0.80 -13.77 -5.36
C VAL A 22 1.46 -13.94 -4.00
N SER A 23 2.05 -15.10 -3.73
CA SER A 23 2.82 -15.38 -2.52
C SER A 23 4.32 -15.17 -2.77
N ASN A 24 5.04 -14.70 -1.76
CA ASN A 24 6.46 -14.32 -1.83
C ASN A 24 6.78 -13.29 -2.94
N GLN A 25 5.78 -12.50 -3.36
CA GLN A 25 6.00 -11.41 -4.30
C GLN A 25 6.37 -10.13 -3.54
N TRP A 26 6.97 -9.19 -4.24
CA TRP A 26 7.49 -7.97 -3.65
C TRP A 26 6.76 -6.76 -4.16
N LEU A 27 6.41 -5.84 -3.27
CA LEU A 27 5.77 -4.60 -3.67
C LEU A 27 6.76 -3.70 -4.41
N ALA A 28 6.41 -3.31 -5.64
CA ALA A 28 7.22 -2.49 -6.52
C ALA A 28 6.38 -1.37 -7.14
N LEU A 29 6.94 -0.17 -7.24
CA LEU A 29 6.31 0.93 -7.97
C LEU A 29 6.42 0.64 -9.47
N LYS A 30 5.28 0.51 -10.17
CA LYS A 30 5.28 0.24 -11.60
C LYS A 30 5.89 1.43 -12.36
N THR A 31 6.85 1.16 -13.24
CA THR A 31 7.49 2.20 -14.05
C THR A 31 6.47 2.99 -14.87
N GLY A 32 6.54 4.32 -14.80
CA GLY A 32 5.59 5.21 -15.51
C GLY A 32 4.19 5.27 -14.87
N SER A 33 4.00 4.71 -13.67
CA SER A 33 2.73 4.73 -12.94
C SER A 33 2.92 5.21 -11.51
N THR A 34 1.83 5.60 -10.86
CA THR A 34 1.75 5.78 -9.40
C THR A 34 1.33 4.50 -8.69
N SER A 35 0.86 3.47 -9.40
CA SER A 35 0.36 2.25 -8.76
C SER A 35 1.48 1.32 -8.33
N TYR A 36 1.32 0.72 -7.15
CA TYR A 36 2.16 -0.38 -6.71
C TYR A 36 1.66 -1.72 -7.28
N THR A 37 2.60 -2.56 -7.66
CA THR A 37 2.39 -3.89 -8.23
C THR A 37 3.24 -4.93 -7.52
N LEU A 38 2.97 -6.21 -7.78
CA LEU A 38 3.73 -7.33 -7.26
C LEU A 38 4.78 -7.78 -8.28
N ALA A 39 6.04 -7.78 -7.85
CA ALA A 39 7.19 -8.25 -8.62
C ALA A 39 7.73 -9.58 -8.06
N PRO A 40 8.22 -10.49 -8.91
CA PRO A 40 8.70 -11.81 -8.47
C PRO A 40 10.06 -11.79 -7.79
N THR A 41 10.81 -10.68 -7.87
CA THR A 41 12.18 -10.60 -7.35
C THR A 41 12.33 -9.45 -6.37
N GLN A 42 13.06 -9.68 -5.28
CA GLN A 42 13.32 -8.67 -4.26
C GLN A 42 14.12 -7.47 -4.80
N ALA A 43 14.96 -7.69 -5.81
CA ALA A 43 15.76 -6.63 -6.41
C ALA A 43 14.91 -5.52 -7.06
N ALA A 44 13.68 -5.85 -7.48
CA ALA A 44 12.72 -4.88 -8.03
C ALA A 44 11.87 -4.20 -6.94
N ALA A 45 11.97 -4.62 -5.68
CA ALA A 45 11.10 -4.18 -4.61
C ALA A 45 11.41 -2.74 -4.19
N THR A 46 10.35 -1.94 -4.04
CA THR A 46 10.47 -0.58 -3.53
C THR A 46 10.95 -0.59 -2.09
N LYS A 47 11.86 0.32 -1.76
CA LYS A 47 12.29 0.58 -0.39
C LYS A 47 11.38 1.62 0.26
N PHE A 48 10.91 1.30 1.45
CA PHE A 48 10.02 2.13 2.25
C PHE A 48 10.65 2.50 3.57
N PHE A 49 10.23 3.63 4.14
CA PHE A 49 10.48 3.94 5.54
C PHE A 49 9.20 4.45 6.21
N LEU A 50 9.15 4.33 7.53
CA LEU A 50 7.93 4.54 8.30
C LEU A 50 8.10 5.71 9.26
N ASN A 51 7.13 6.63 9.25
CA ASN A 51 7.03 7.74 10.20
C ASN A 51 5.78 7.56 11.05
N LYS A 52 5.95 7.38 12.36
CA LYS A 52 4.83 7.17 13.29
C LYS A 52 4.21 8.51 13.70
N TYR A 53 2.88 8.60 13.59
CA TYR A 53 2.10 9.65 14.21
C TYR A 53 1.75 9.24 15.64
N ALA A 54 2.31 9.95 16.62
CA ALA A 54 2.15 9.58 18.03
C ALA A 54 0.69 9.67 18.51
N SER A 55 -0.08 10.65 18.02
CA SER A 55 -1.46 10.89 18.44
C SER A 55 -2.43 9.80 18.02
N THR A 56 -2.29 9.28 16.80
CA THR A 56 -3.15 8.23 16.25
C THR A 56 -2.54 6.85 16.41
N GLY A 57 -1.22 6.75 16.61
CA GLY A 57 -0.45 5.51 16.60
C GLY A 57 -0.35 4.85 15.22
N THR A 58 -0.71 5.55 14.14
CA THR A 58 -0.59 5.09 12.75
C THR A 58 0.75 5.53 12.15
N TYR A 59 1.08 5.02 10.97
CA TYR A 59 2.30 5.33 10.25
C TYR A 59 1.99 5.95 8.89
N ALA A 60 2.77 6.96 8.50
CA ALA A 60 3.03 7.24 7.09
C ALA A 60 4.09 6.26 6.60
N VAL A 61 3.87 5.73 5.39
CA VAL A 61 4.82 4.86 4.70
C VAL A 61 5.35 5.64 3.51
N HIS A 62 6.63 5.95 3.51
CA HIS A 62 7.28 6.78 2.50
C HIS A 62 8.08 5.92 1.52
N ASN A 63 8.13 6.33 0.25
CA ASN A 63 9.00 5.74 -0.78
C ASN A 63 10.04 6.78 -1.19
N SER A 64 11.32 6.41 -1.18
CA SER A 64 12.46 7.21 -1.69
C SER A 64 12.78 8.53 -0.99
N ASP A 65 11.79 9.31 -0.55
CA ASP A 65 11.94 10.61 0.13
C ASP A 65 10.73 10.95 1.02
N ASP A 66 10.76 12.11 1.68
CA ASP A 66 9.71 12.57 2.61
C ASP A 66 8.46 13.16 1.93
N THR A 67 8.50 13.44 0.64
CA THR A 67 7.39 14.01 -0.14
C THR A 67 6.52 12.96 -0.81
N ARG A 68 7.02 11.73 -0.98
CA ARG A 68 6.28 10.63 -1.60
C ARG A 68 5.90 9.60 -0.56
N GLN A 69 4.61 9.35 -0.42
CA GLN A 69 4.09 8.36 0.51
C GLN A 69 3.06 7.46 -0.13
N VAL A 70 2.96 6.26 0.40
CA VAL A 70 1.93 5.31 0.07
C VAL A 70 0.58 5.88 0.54
N ALA A 71 -0.40 5.81 -0.35
CA ALA A 71 -1.79 6.12 -0.09
C ALA A 71 -2.67 4.99 -0.62
N LEU A 72 -3.89 4.94 -0.10
CA LEU A 72 -4.99 4.13 -0.60
C LEU A 72 -5.91 5.04 -1.37
N GLN A 73 -6.19 4.73 -2.63
CA GLN A 73 -6.97 5.59 -3.50
C GLN A 73 -7.96 4.79 -4.36
N GLY A 74 -9.19 5.27 -4.46
CA GLY A 74 -10.19 4.71 -5.36
C GLY A 74 -11.52 5.44 -5.27
N PRO A 75 -12.46 5.19 -6.21
CA PRO A 75 -13.82 5.68 -6.09
C PRO A 75 -14.51 5.13 -4.83
N ASN A 76 -15.49 5.86 -4.31
CA ASN A 76 -16.29 5.37 -3.19
C ASN A 76 -17.02 4.05 -3.55
N GLY A 77 -17.00 3.08 -2.64
CA GLY A 77 -17.64 1.76 -2.83
C GLY A 77 -16.87 0.79 -3.73
N VAL A 78 -15.60 1.07 -4.02
CA VAL A 78 -14.69 0.24 -4.83
C VAL A 78 -13.39 -0.01 -4.06
N LEU A 79 -12.58 -0.96 -4.53
CA LEU A 79 -11.23 -1.22 -4.03
C LEU A 79 -10.38 0.07 -3.95
N LEU A 80 -9.69 0.25 -2.82
CA LEU A 80 -8.71 1.33 -2.67
C LEU A 80 -7.33 0.83 -3.07
N SER A 81 -6.86 1.22 -4.25
CA SER A 81 -5.56 0.81 -4.78
C SER A 81 -4.42 1.45 -4.00
N LEU A 82 -3.34 0.69 -3.83
CA LEU A 82 -2.12 1.17 -3.20
C LEU A 82 -1.35 2.00 -4.23
N VAL A 83 -1.22 3.30 -3.97
CA VAL A 83 -0.60 4.26 -4.87
C VAL A 83 0.51 5.03 -4.19
N ASP A 84 1.44 5.52 -4.98
CA ASP A 84 2.44 6.49 -4.59
C ASP A 84 1.88 7.90 -4.81
N ALA A 85 1.68 8.61 -3.71
CA ALA A 85 1.13 9.95 -3.69
C ALA A 85 2.22 10.96 -3.32
N THR A 86 2.30 12.05 -4.08
CA THR A 86 3.20 13.16 -3.80
C THR A 86 2.48 14.22 -2.98
N ASN A 87 2.93 14.46 -1.74
CA ASN A 87 2.39 15.44 -0.80
C ASN A 87 0.85 15.40 -0.69
N PRO A 88 0.21 14.25 -0.41
CA PRO A 88 -1.24 14.18 -0.34
C PRO A 88 -1.79 15.05 0.80
N ARG A 89 -2.82 15.81 0.45
CA ARG A 89 -3.58 16.77 1.27
C ARG A 89 -5.04 16.75 0.83
N GLY A 90 -5.95 17.19 1.68
CA GLY A 90 -7.39 17.16 1.38
C GLY A 90 -7.79 17.88 0.09
N ASP A 91 -7.09 18.96 -0.29
CA ASP A 91 -7.30 19.74 -1.52
C ASP A 91 -6.65 19.13 -2.77
N THR A 92 -5.80 18.10 -2.61
CA THR A 92 -5.14 17.38 -3.72
C THR A 92 -5.86 16.09 -4.11
N ILE A 93 -6.90 15.70 -3.37
CA ILE A 93 -7.69 14.50 -3.67
C ILE A 93 -8.48 14.75 -4.96
N PRO A 94 -8.32 13.92 -6.00
CA PRO A 94 -9.12 14.06 -7.22
C PRO A 94 -10.62 13.97 -6.91
N GLY A 95 -11.43 14.81 -7.55
CA GLY A 95 -12.88 14.81 -7.36
C GLY A 95 -13.48 13.42 -7.62
N GLY A 96 -14.35 12.95 -6.71
CA GLY A 96 -14.99 11.64 -6.80
C GLY A 96 -14.13 10.45 -6.31
N MET A 97 -12.90 10.71 -5.86
CA MET A 97 -12.03 9.69 -5.26
C MET A 97 -11.99 9.83 -3.74
N LEU A 98 -11.89 8.70 -3.05
CA LEU A 98 -11.37 8.61 -1.70
C LEU A 98 -9.84 8.50 -1.78
N MET A 99 -9.16 9.11 -0.80
CA MET A 99 -7.74 8.92 -0.62
C MET A 99 -7.40 8.93 0.86
N GLU A 100 -6.74 7.88 1.32
CA GLU A 100 -6.28 7.72 2.69
C GLU A 100 -4.75 7.54 2.70
N TRP A 101 -4.06 8.29 3.54
CA TRP A 101 -2.61 8.18 3.75
C TRP A 101 -2.33 8.35 5.24
N ALA A 102 -1.14 7.96 5.69
CA ALA A 102 -0.79 8.00 7.11
C ALA A 102 -1.74 7.18 8.03
N THR A 103 -2.49 6.22 7.46
CA THR A 103 -3.46 5.38 8.17
C THR A 103 -2.93 3.97 8.46
N PHE A 104 -1.66 3.68 8.17
CA PHE A 104 -1.13 2.32 8.27
C PHE A 104 -0.82 1.93 9.72
N THR A 105 -0.91 0.65 10.04
CA THR A 105 -0.49 0.08 11.33
C THR A 105 0.55 -1.01 11.10
N THR A 106 1.30 -1.33 12.15
CA THR A 106 2.18 -2.48 12.17
C THR A 106 1.86 -3.36 13.37
N GLU A 107 1.59 -4.63 13.13
CA GLU A 107 1.46 -5.67 14.15
C GLU A 107 2.55 -6.71 13.91
N GLY A 108 3.61 -6.64 14.72
CA GLY A 108 4.88 -7.28 14.37
C GLY A 108 5.39 -6.77 13.03
N ASP A 109 5.64 -7.69 12.10
CA ASP A 109 6.10 -7.41 10.74
C ASP A 109 4.95 -7.41 9.71
N VAL A 110 3.70 -7.16 10.11
CA VAL A 110 2.54 -7.13 9.21
C VAL A 110 1.99 -5.72 9.08
N LEU A 111 1.77 -5.27 7.85
CA LEU A 111 1.15 -3.98 7.54
C LEU A 111 -0.38 -4.09 7.64
N GLY A 112 -0.99 -3.26 8.46
CA GLY A 112 -2.44 -3.10 8.57
C GLY A 112 -2.91 -1.69 8.22
N VAL A 113 -4.21 -1.44 8.36
CA VAL A 113 -4.84 -0.13 8.12
C VAL A 113 -5.77 0.22 9.28
N ARG A 114 -5.68 1.46 9.75
CA ARG A 114 -6.59 2.10 10.70
C ARG A 114 -6.82 3.55 10.26
N ASP A 115 -7.89 3.75 9.51
CA ASP A 115 -8.35 5.03 8.96
C ASP A 115 -9.63 5.55 9.63
N GLY A 116 -10.10 4.88 10.70
CA GLY A 116 -11.32 5.24 11.42
C GLY A 116 -12.63 4.70 10.83
N SER A 117 -12.61 3.99 9.70
CA SER A 117 -13.83 3.34 9.19
C SER A 117 -14.31 2.19 10.10
N THR A 118 -15.62 2.02 10.17
CA THR A 118 -16.30 0.99 10.99
C THR A 118 -16.30 -0.40 10.34
N LEU A 119 -15.85 -0.51 9.09
CA LEU A 119 -15.76 -1.80 8.39
C LEU A 119 -14.64 -2.65 9.00
N THR A 120 -14.95 -3.89 9.37
CA THR A 120 -14.02 -4.79 10.07
C THR A 120 -13.41 -5.87 9.16
N ASN A 121 -14.05 -6.21 8.04
CA ASN A 121 -13.60 -7.26 7.12
C ASN A 121 -12.62 -6.74 6.06
N ARG A 122 -11.64 -5.94 6.50
CA ARG A 122 -10.69 -5.31 5.57
C ARG A 122 -9.47 -6.17 5.36
N THR A 123 -9.11 -6.38 4.11
CA THR A 123 -8.03 -7.27 3.73
C THR A 123 -7.25 -6.68 2.56
N TRP A 124 -5.94 -6.88 2.59
CA TRP A 124 -5.12 -6.61 1.41
C TRP A 124 -5.44 -7.64 0.34
N VAL A 125 -5.55 -7.17 -0.89
CA VAL A 125 -5.77 -8.03 -2.05
C VAL A 125 -4.79 -7.72 -3.15
N ALA A 126 -4.28 -8.78 -3.77
CA ALA A 126 -3.68 -8.70 -5.09
C ALA A 126 -4.80 -8.66 -6.13
N VAL A 127 -4.77 -7.66 -7.00
CA VAL A 127 -5.77 -7.42 -8.04
C VAL A 127 -5.17 -7.83 -9.38
N LYS A 128 -5.72 -8.87 -10.00
CA LYS A 128 -5.26 -9.30 -11.33
C LYS A 128 -5.76 -8.30 -12.37
N GLY A 129 -4.83 -7.57 -12.99
CA GLY A 129 -5.12 -6.67 -14.09
C GLY A 129 -5.32 -7.40 -15.43
N SER A 130 -5.41 -6.63 -16.51
CA SER A 130 -5.38 -7.14 -17.89
C SER A 130 -3.98 -7.54 -18.35
N GLU A 131 -2.95 -7.02 -17.67
CA GLU A 131 -1.54 -7.37 -17.89
C GLU A 131 -1.12 -8.59 -17.05
N THR A 132 0.16 -8.95 -17.09
CA THR A 132 0.74 -10.06 -16.30
C THR A 132 0.89 -9.75 -14.82
N ASP A 133 0.87 -8.47 -14.45
CA ASP A 133 1.21 -8.02 -13.10
C ASP A 133 -0.03 -7.92 -12.22
N TYR A 134 0.18 -8.11 -10.91
CA TYR A 134 -0.87 -7.93 -9.91
C TYR A 134 -0.72 -6.54 -9.26
N GLY A 135 -1.76 -5.73 -9.34
CA GLY A 135 -1.89 -4.53 -8.50
C GLY A 135 -2.14 -4.91 -7.05
N VAL A 136 -1.99 -3.96 -6.13
CA VAL A 136 -2.31 -4.17 -4.71
C VAL A 136 -3.38 -3.16 -4.29
N ALA A 137 -4.38 -3.62 -3.55
CA ALA A 137 -5.46 -2.79 -3.04
C ALA A 137 -5.93 -3.23 -1.66
N LEU A 138 -6.62 -2.35 -0.94
CA LEU A 138 -7.41 -2.70 0.23
C LEU A 138 -8.84 -3.01 -0.23
N TYR A 139 -9.31 -4.22 0.08
CA TYR A 139 -10.71 -4.58 -0.01
C TYR A 139 -11.34 -4.41 1.38
N ASP A 140 -12.44 -3.69 1.47
CA ASP A 140 -13.13 -3.37 2.72
C ASP A 140 -14.20 -4.41 3.13
N GLY A 141 -14.41 -5.44 2.30
CA GLY A 141 -15.41 -6.49 2.51
C GLY A 141 -16.83 -6.14 2.04
N ALA A 142 -17.05 -4.93 1.52
CA ALA A 142 -18.37 -4.44 1.09
C ALA A 142 -18.36 -3.85 -0.33
N SER A 143 -17.20 -3.37 -0.77
CA SER A 143 -16.99 -2.76 -2.07
C SER A 143 -17.36 -3.69 -3.21
N THR A 144 -17.97 -3.13 -4.25
CA THR A 144 -18.24 -3.88 -5.49
C THR A 144 -16.96 -3.92 -6.33
N THR A 145 -16.63 -5.10 -6.87
CA THR A 145 -15.50 -5.23 -7.79
C THR A 145 -15.80 -6.26 -8.87
N THR A 146 -15.44 -5.94 -10.11
CA THR A 146 -15.42 -6.87 -11.24
C THR A 146 -14.03 -7.48 -11.44
N ALA A 147 -13.02 -7.00 -10.72
CA ALA A 147 -11.67 -7.51 -10.80
C ALA A 147 -11.52 -8.84 -10.06
N SER A 148 -10.66 -9.71 -10.58
CA SER A 148 -10.26 -10.91 -9.86
C SER A 148 -9.28 -10.52 -8.75
N ILE A 149 -9.71 -10.69 -7.50
CA ILE A 149 -8.93 -10.37 -6.31
C ILE A 149 -8.50 -11.63 -5.58
N THR A 150 -7.30 -11.61 -5.02
CA THR A 150 -6.75 -12.68 -4.18
C THR A 150 -6.26 -12.10 -2.87
N PRO A 151 -6.74 -12.57 -1.70
CA PRO A 151 -6.25 -12.10 -0.41
C PRO A 151 -4.75 -12.30 -0.24
N VAL A 152 -4.09 -11.29 0.31
CA VAL A 152 -2.67 -11.30 0.67
C VAL A 152 -2.46 -10.70 2.06
N THR A 153 -1.38 -11.07 2.71
CA THR A 153 -0.82 -10.33 3.84
C THR A 153 0.41 -9.59 3.36
N ILE A 154 0.60 -8.33 3.76
CA ILE A 154 1.80 -7.56 3.43
C ILE A 154 2.73 -7.59 4.64
N ASN A 155 3.91 -8.17 4.46
CA ASN A 155 4.96 -8.24 5.47
C ASN A 155 6.05 -7.20 5.25
N LEU A 156 6.53 -6.59 6.33
CA LEU A 156 7.67 -5.68 6.34
C LEU A 156 8.96 -6.48 6.50
N VAL A 157 9.87 -6.37 5.53
CA VAL A 157 11.18 -7.03 5.54
C VAL A 157 12.26 -5.96 5.66
N LYS A 158 13.04 -5.98 6.75
CA LYS A 158 14.14 -5.03 6.96
C LYS A 158 15.22 -5.18 5.87
N VAL A 159 15.81 -4.05 5.47
CA VAL A 159 16.88 -3.95 4.46
C VAL A 159 18.08 -3.21 5.02
#